data_AF-A0A0Q5T483-F1
#
_entry.id   AF-A0A0Q5T483-F1
#
_cell.length_a   1.000
_cell.length_b   1.000
_cell.length_c   1.000
_cell.angle_alpha   90.00
_cell.angle_beta   90.00
_cell.angle_gamma   90.00
#
_symmetry.space_group_name_H-M   'P 1'
#
loop_
_entity.id
_entity.type
_entity.pdbx_description
1 polymer ?
#
loop_
_entity_poly.entity_id
_entity_poly.type
_entity_poly.pdbx_seq_one_letter_code
_entity_poly.pdbx_strand_id
1 'polypeptide(L)'
;MTNIIKQAQHPIHYWWIFMFSGIALIGSGVYVARNPSVTYDELSIFFSAMLLISGICEASFCIENRRYFKGWGWFLTGAILDLILGLIFITNPILAAISLPLFAGVWLLMRSVLLIARSFQAKKKRLNDWPWLSLWAITGGFFSVVNIYNPLFSEDRLVIWTAFALLAVGAFYVHFGMLIKNAQWWINDKIYT
;
A
#
# COMPACT_ATOMS: atom_id res chain seq x y z
N MET A 1 -1.97 36.83 -14.84
CA MET A 1 -1.23 35.55 -14.96
C MET A 1 -0.41 35.18 -13.71
N THR A 2 -0.65 35.79 -12.55
CA THR A 2 0.11 35.52 -11.30
C THR A 2 -0.56 34.49 -10.37
N ASN A 3 -1.85 34.19 -10.55
CA ASN A 3 -2.56 33.23 -9.70
C ASN A 3 -2.40 31.75 -10.13
N ILE A 4 -2.00 31.50 -11.37
CA ILE A 4 -1.84 30.14 -11.92
C ILE A 4 -0.53 29.49 -11.45
N ILE A 5 0.49 30.30 -11.19
CA ILE A 5 1.81 29.86 -10.74
C ILE A 5 1.78 29.52 -9.23
N LYS A 6 0.97 30.24 -8.43
CA LYS A 6 0.75 29.91 -7.01
C LYS A 6 -0.05 28.62 -6.80
N GLN A 7 -0.98 28.28 -7.69
CA GLN A 7 -1.73 27.02 -7.62
C GLN A 7 -0.89 25.77 -7.92
N ALA A 8 0.26 25.93 -8.59
CA ALA A 8 1.22 24.85 -8.83
C ALA A 8 2.18 24.62 -7.64
N GLN A 9 2.10 25.45 -6.60
CA GLN A 9 2.90 25.37 -5.37
C GLN A 9 2.10 24.82 -4.18
N HIS A 10 1.28 23.80 -4.38
CA HIS A 10 1.02 22.87 -3.28
C HIS A 10 2.07 21.78 -3.36
N PRO A 11 3.27 21.96 -2.74
CA PRO A 11 4.19 20.86 -2.58
C PRO A 11 3.42 19.74 -1.89
N ILE A 12 3.56 18.53 -2.41
CA ILE A 12 2.91 17.32 -1.89
C ILE A 12 3.50 17.07 -0.49
N HIS A 13 3.07 17.81 0.53
CA HIS A 13 3.60 17.76 1.90
C HIS A 13 3.19 16.48 2.65
N TYR A 14 2.88 15.43 1.88
CA TYR A 14 2.26 14.19 2.31
C TYR A 14 3.23 13.00 2.20
N TRP A 15 4.54 13.24 2.11
CA TRP A 15 5.55 12.16 2.13
C TRP A 15 5.41 11.30 3.38
N TRP A 16 5.01 11.93 4.49
CA TRP A 16 4.89 11.29 5.79
C TRP A 16 3.76 10.25 5.84
N ILE A 17 2.71 10.43 5.03
CA ILE A 17 1.63 9.45 4.88
C ILE A 17 2.16 8.14 4.30
N PHE A 18 3.01 8.21 3.26
CA PHE A 18 3.63 7.02 2.68
C PHE A 18 4.62 6.36 3.65
N MET A 19 5.39 7.16 4.39
CA MET A 19 6.29 6.61 5.41
C MET A 19 5.53 5.89 6.52
N PHE A 20 4.49 6.50 7.09
CA PHE A 20 3.70 5.87 8.14
C PHE A 20 2.95 4.64 7.66
N SER A 21 2.36 4.68 6.46
CA SER A 21 1.71 3.51 5.86
C SER A 21 2.72 2.37 5.66
N GLY A 22 3.94 2.69 5.21
CA GLY A 22 5.02 1.71 5.07
C GLY A 22 5.45 1.10 6.41
N ILE A 23 5.64 1.93 7.44
CA ILE A 23 5.98 1.47 8.79
C ILE A 23 4.87 0.61 9.37
N ALA A 24 3.60 1.00 9.19
CA ALA A 24 2.46 0.22 9.64
C ALA A 24 2.43 -1.16 8.97
N LEU A 25 2.62 -1.22 7.64
CA LEU A 25 2.68 -2.48 6.89
C LEU A 25 3.87 -3.36 7.29
N ILE A 26 5.04 -2.77 7.52
CA ILE A 26 6.20 -3.51 8.02
C ILE A 26 5.89 -4.07 9.42
N GLY A 27 5.32 -3.25 10.31
CA GLY A 27 4.91 -3.68 11.65
C GLY A 27 3.93 -4.85 11.60
N SER A 28 2.91 -4.76 10.76
CA SER A 28 1.96 -5.84 10.50
C SER A 28 2.66 -7.11 9.98
N GLY A 29 3.55 -6.97 9.01
CA GLY A 29 4.31 -8.10 8.46
C GLY A 29 5.20 -8.77 9.52
N VAL A 30 5.88 -8.00 10.36
CA VAL A 30 6.69 -8.53 11.47
C VAL A 30 5.82 -9.21 12.52
N TYR A 31 4.66 -8.63 12.85
CA TYR A 31 3.71 -9.21 13.81
C TYR A 31 3.23 -10.59 13.35
N VAL A 32 2.83 -10.69 12.07
CA VAL A 32 2.37 -11.94 11.46
C VAL A 32 3.53 -12.95 11.35
N ALA A 33 4.74 -12.52 11.02
CA ALA A 33 5.91 -13.41 10.93
C ALA A 33 6.36 -13.98 12.28
N ARG A 34 6.25 -13.19 13.37
CA ARG A 34 6.67 -13.60 14.70
C ARG A 34 5.70 -14.53 15.39
N ASN A 35 4.42 -14.47 15.02
CA ASN A 35 3.37 -15.30 15.58
C ASN A 35 2.82 -16.22 14.48
N PRO A 36 3.57 -17.23 14.02
CA PRO A 36 3.08 -18.18 13.02
C PRO A 36 1.92 -19.04 13.54
N SER A 37 1.69 -19.05 14.86
CA SER A 37 0.54 -19.67 15.51
C SER A 37 -0.72 -18.80 15.53
N VAL A 38 -0.73 -17.65 14.86
CA VAL A 38 -1.93 -16.82 14.71
C VAL A 38 -2.95 -17.60 13.91
N THR A 39 -4.05 -17.95 14.56
CA THR A 39 -5.17 -18.65 13.92
C THR A 39 -5.72 -17.83 12.76
N TYR A 40 -6.24 -18.48 11.73
CA TYR A 40 -6.88 -17.83 10.58
C TYR A 40 -7.96 -16.83 11.00
N ASP A 41 -8.67 -17.10 12.09
CA ASP A 41 -9.69 -16.21 12.66
C ASP A 41 -9.10 -14.88 13.15
N GLU A 42 -7.94 -14.92 13.80
CA GLU A 42 -7.25 -13.72 14.28
C GLU A 42 -6.69 -12.90 13.11
N LEU A 43 -6.09 -13.57 12.13
CA LEU A 43 -5.63 -12.94 10.88
C LEU A 43 -6.78 -12.30 10.12
N SER A 44 -7.94 -12.94 10.10
CA SER A 44 -9.16 -12.44 9.48
C SER A 44 -9.63 -11.13 10.12
N ILE A 45 -9.73 -11.09 11.45
CA ILE A 45 -10.12 -9.87 12.17
C ILE A 45 -9.08 -8.76 11.95
N PHE A 46 -7.80 -9.11 12.05
CA PHE A 46 -6.69 -8.17 11.86
C PHE A 46 -6.70 -7.57 10.44
N PHE A 47 -6.82 -8.41 9.42
CA PHE A 47 -6.83 -7.98 8.03
C PHE A 47 -8.07 -7.15 7.70
N SER A 48 -9.24 -7.52 8.24
CA SER A 48 -10.49 -6.76 8.12
C SER A 48 -10.34 -5.35 8.68
N ALA A 49 -9.78 -5.22 9.88
CA ALA A 49 -9.50 -3.92 10.49
C ALA A 49 -8.53 -3.10 9.64
N MET A 50 -7.48 -3.74 9.11
CA MET A 50 -6.51 -3.08 8.23
C MET A 50 -7.14 -2.55 6.95
N LEU A 51 -8.02 -3.34 6.30
CA LEU A 51 -8.76 -2.92 5.10
C LEU A 51 -9.66 -1.72 5.39
N LEU A 52 -10.40 -1.74 6.51
CA LEU A 52 -11.27 -0.64 6.91
C LEU A 52 -10.46 0.64 7.17
N ILE A 53 -9.41 0.55 7.99
CA ILE A 53 -8.57 1.70 8.33
C ILE A 53 -7.92 2.28 7.06
N SER A 54 -7.35 1.41 6.23
CA SER A 54 -6.72 1.81 4.96
C SER A 54 -7.73 2.47 4.03
N GLY A 55 -8.92 1.87 3.86
CA GLY A 55 -10.00 2.39 3.03
C GLY A 55 -10.50 3.77 3.49
N ILE A 56 -10.69 3.96 4.80
CA ILE A 56 -11.08 5.26 5.37
C ILE A 56 -10.00 6.32 5.10
N CYS A 57 -8.74 6.00 5.38
CA CYS A 57 -7.62 6.93 5.17
C CYS A 57 -7.46 7.30 3.69
N GLU A 58 -7.51 6.31 2.79
CA GLU A 58 -7.32 6.52 1.34
C GLU A 58 -8.51 7.24 0.70
N ALA A 59 -9.74 6.96 1.15
CA ALA A 59 -10.93 7.70 0.74
C ALA A 59 -10.85 9.17 1.18
N SER A 60 -10.49 9.42 2.45
CA SER A 60 -10.36 10.77 3.00
C SER A 60 -9.30 11.57 2.23
N PHE A 61 -8.14 10.96 1.99
CA PHE A 61 -7.05 11.57 1.21
C PHE A 61 -7.47 11.89 -0.23
N CYS A 62 -8.20 10.98 -0.89
CA CYS A 62 -8.71 11.22 -2.23
C CYS A 62 -9.70 12.39 -2.26
N ILE A 63 -10.63 12.45 -1.30
CA ILE A 63 -11.65 13.51 -1.21
C ILE A 63 -11.01 14.88 -1.02
N GLU A 64 -10.02 14.99 -0.14
CA GLU A 64 -9.30 16.24 0.12
C GLU A 64 -8.48 16.69 -1.10
N ASN A 65 -7.78 15.76 -1.75
CA ASN A 65 -6.85 16.07 -2.84
C ASN A 65 -7.45 15.93 -4.25
N ARG A 66 -8.78 15.77 -4.37
CA ARG A 66 -9.49 15.52 -5.64
C ARG A 66 -9.21 16.53 -6.75
N ARG A 67 -8.89 17.78 -6.39
CA ARG A 67 -8.61 18.86 -7.34
C ARG A 67 -7.19 18.84 -7.92
N TYR A 68 -6.27 18.12 -7.27
CA TYR A 68 -4.84 18.12 -7.62
C TYR A 68 -4.36 16.77 -8.17
N PHE A 69 -5.12 15.69 -7.97
CA PHE A 69 -4.74 14.33 -8.37
C PHE A 69 -5.47 13.89 -9.65
N LYS A 70 -4.75 13.83 -10.79
CA LYS A 70 -5.29 13.17 -12.00
C LYS A 70 -5.42 11.67 -11.74
N GLY A 71 -6.62 11.11 -11.96
CA GLY A 71 -6.90 9.68 -11.70
C GLY A 71 -7.51 9.39 -10.33
N TRP A 72 -7.96 10.41 -9.58
CA TRP A 72 -8.55 10.25 -8.24
C TRP A 72 -9.68 9.21 -8.16
N GLY A 73 -10.47 9.05 -9.23
CA GLY A 73 -11.60 8.13 -9.27
C GLY A 73 -11.19 6.67 -9.13
N TRP A 74 -10.05 6.28 -9.71
CA TRP A 74 -9.53 4.92 -9.57
C TRP A 74 -9.05 4.63 -8.15
N PHE A 75 -8.42 5.60 -7.49
CA PHE A 75 -8.00 5.48 -6.10
C PHE A 75 -9.20 5.45 -5.14
N LEU A 76 -10.21 6.28 -5.40
CA LEU A 76 -11.45 6.27 -4.63
C LEU A 76 -12.19 4.94 -4.76
N THR A 77 -12.27 4.38 -5.97
CA THR A 77 -12.84 3.05 -6.19
C THR A 77 -12.08 1.99 -5.40
N GLY A 78 -10.74 2.03 -5.39
CA GLY A 78 -9.92 1.14 -4.57
C GLY A 78 -10.21 1.28 -3.07
N ALA A 79 -10.31 2.51 -2.56
CA ALA A 79 -10.64 2.77 -1.16
C ALA A 79 -12.05 2.28 -0.78
N ILE A 80 -13.02 2.42 -1.69
CA ILE A 80 -14.38 1.90 -1.49
C ILE A 80 -14.39 0.36 -1.49
N LEU A 81 -13.61 -0.27 -2.37
CA LEU A 81 -13.47 -1.73 -2.37
C LEU A 81 -12.85 -2.24 -1.07
N ASP A 82 -11.80 -1.59 -0.57
CA ASP A 82 -11.17 -1.90 0.72
C ASP A 82 -12.20 -1.79 1.87
N LEU A 83 -13.04 -0.75 1.87
CA LEU A 83 -14.11 -0.57 2.84
C LEU A 83 -15.18 -1.67 2.79
N ILE A 84 -15.68 -1.98 1.59
CA ILE A 84 -16.72 -3.01 1.39
C ILE A 84 -16.19 -4.37 1.81
N LEU A 85 -14.98 -4.74 1.39
CA LEU A 85 -14.37 -6.02 1.75
C LEU A 85 -14.10 -6.11 3.25
N GLY A 86 -13.57 -5.05 3.86
CA GLY A 86 -13.37 -5.00 5.31
C GLY A 86 -14.68 -5.17 6.10
N LEU A 87 -15.78 -4.57 5.63
CA LEU A 87 -17.12 -4.71 6.24
C LEU A 87 -17.70 -6.12 6.10
N ILE A 88 -17.52 -6.75 4.94
CA ILE A 88 -17.96 -8.13 4.72
C ILE A 88 -17.19 -9.07 5.64
N PHE A 89 -15.88 -8.85 5.79
CA PHE A 89 -15.03 -9.74 6.56
C PHE A 89 -15.22 -9.58 8.07
N ILE A 90 -15.43 -8.36 8.55
CA ILE A 90 -15.67 -8.13 9.99
C ILE A 90 -17.04 -8.68 10.44
N THR A 91 -18.04 -8.69 9.56
CA THR A 91 -19.37 -9.24 9.86
C THR A 91 -19.42 -10.75 9.77
N ASN A 92 -18.58 -11.37 8.94
CA ASN A 92 -18.52 -12.82 8.76
C ASN A 92 -17.06 -13.33 8.83
N PRO A 93 -16.50 -13.49 10.05
CA PRO A 93 -15.11 -13.91 10.23
C PRO A 93 -14.80 -15.28 9.60
N ILE A 94 -15.78 -16.19 9.58
CA ILE A 94 -15.66 -17.52 8.97
C ILE A 94 -15.49 -17.43 7.45
N LEU A 95 -16.31 -16.61 6.78
CA LEU A 95 -16.17 -16.37 5.34
C LEU A 95 -14.83 -15.72 5.03
N ALA A 96 -14.41 -14.78 5.89
CA ALA A 96 -13.13 -14.13 5.77
C ALA A 96 -11.97 -15.11 5.98
N ALA A 97 -12.00 -16.01 6.95
CA ALA A 97 -10.96 -17.03 7.17
C ALA A 97 -10.77 -17.96 5.96
N ILE A 98 -11.87 -18.46 5.39
CA ILE A 98 -11.85 -19.36 4.22
C ILE A 98 -11.34 -18.63 2.98
N SER A 99 -11.72 -17.36 2.81
CA SER A 99 -11.43 -16.58 1.61
C SER A 99 -10.18 -15.69 1.72
N LEU A 100 -9.61 -15.56 2.92
CA LEU A 100 -8.44 -14.74 3.25
C LEU A 100 -7.27 -14.95 2.28
N PRO A 101 -6.87 -16.19 1.94
CA PRO A 101 -5.77 -16.44 1.00
C PRO A 101 -5.94 -15.72 -0.33
N LEU A 102 -7.14 -15.87 -0.88
CA LEU A 102 -7.50 -15.35 -2.19
C LEU A 102 -7.66 -13.83 -2.13
N PHE A 103 -8.40 -13.31 -1.15
CA PHE A 103 -8.64 -11.88 -1.05
C PHE A 103 -7.41 -11.09 -0.62
N ALA A 104 -6.66 -11.56 0.38
CA ALA A 104 -5.41 -10.92 0.78
C ALA A 104 -4.37 -10.99 -0.36
N GLY A 105 -4.27 -12.14 -1.04
CA GLY A 105 -3.41 -12.30 -2.21
C GLY A 105 -3.78 -11.34 -3.35
N VAL A 106 -5.07 -11.28 -3.73
CA VAL A 106 -5.55 -10.36 -4.77
C VAL A 106 -5.34 -8.91 -4.36
N TRP A 107 -5.64 -8.55 -3.11
CA TRP A 107 -5.46 -7.19 -2.60
C TRP A 107 -3.98 -6.76 -2.62
N LEU A 108 -3.08 -7.62 -2.15
CA LEU A 108 -1.63 -7.40 -2.20
C LEU A 108 -1.11 -7.35 -3.65
N LEU A 109 -1.69 -8.13 -4.55
CA LEU A 109 -1.36 -8.10 -5.98
C LEU A 109 -1.77 -6.77 -6.60
N MET A 110 -3.00 -6.30 -6.35
CA MET A 110 -3.47 -4.99 -6.83
C MET A 110 -2.56 -3.88 -6.32
N ARG A 111 -2.19 -3.90 -5.02
CA ARG A 111 -1.20 -2.97 -4.44
C ARG A 111 0.13 -3.05 -5.20
N SER A 112 0.66 -4.25 -5.42
CA SER A 112 1.94 -4.46 -6.11
C SER A 112 1.94 -3.91 -7.55
N VAL A 113 0.86 -4.12 -8.31
CA VAL A 113 0.70 -3.54 -9.65
C VAL A 113 0.70 -2.01 -9.61
N LEU A 114 0.02 -1.40 -8.65
CA LEU A 114 0.04 0.06 -8.45
C LEU A 114 1.45 0.58 -8.10
N LEU A 115 2.21 -0.16 -7.29
CA LEU A 115 3.58 0.21 -6.90
C LEU A 115 4.54 0.12 -8.11
N ILE A 116 4.35 -0.86 -9.00
CA ILE A 116 5.06 -0.94 -10.28
C ILE A 116 4.73 0.29 -11.14
N ALA A 117 3.45 0.66 -11.26
CA ALA A 117 3.08 1.88 -11.98
C ALA A 117 3.69 3.15 -11.37
N ARG A 118 3.80 3.22 -10.03
CA ARG A 118 4.47 4.33 -9.31
C ARG A 118 5.97 4.36 -9.54
N SER A 119 6.64 3.21 -9.62
CA SER A 119 8.09 3.15 -9.92
C SER A 119 8.39 3.64 -11.34
N PHE A 120 7.56 3.30 -12.33
CA PHE A 120 7.69 3.84 -13.69
C PHE A 120 7.43 5.36 -13.75
N GLN A 121 6.49 5.87 -12.95
CA GLN A 121 6.33 7.32 -12.80
C GLN A 121 7.56 7.99 -12.18
N ALA A 122 8.22 7.33 -11.23
CA ALA A 122 9.48 7.81 -10.66
C ALA A 122 10.60 7.85 -11.72
N LYS A 123 10.69 6.82 -12.58
CA LYS A 123 11.59 6.81 -13.74
C LYS A 123 11.35 8.00 -14.69
N LYS A 124 10.08 8.29 -15.01
CA LYS A 124 9.71 9.42 -15.88
C LYS A 124 10.11 10.78 -15.28
N LYS A 125 10.09 10.89 -13.95
CA LYS A 125 10.56 12.07 -13.21
C LYS A 125 12.08 12.12 -13.02
N ARG A 126 12.84 11.24 -13.69
CA ARG A 126 14.32 11.12 -13.61
C ARG A 126 14.86 10.90 -12.20
N LEU A 127 14.07 10.22 -11.35
CA LEU A 127 14.53 9.80 -10.03
C LEU A 127 15.40 8.54 -10.17
N ASN A 128 16.62 8.58 -9.62
CA ASN A 128 17.62 7.53 -9.84
C ASN A 128 17.24 6.18 -9.18
N ASP A 129 16.46 6.21 -8.09
CA ASP A 129 16.13 5.00 -7.31
C ASP A 129 14.96 4.18 -7.88
N TRP A 130 14.48 4.50 -9.08
CA TRP A 130 13.37 3.80 -9.73
C TRP A 130 13.57 2.27 -9.86
N PRO A 131 14.78 1.73 -10.11
CA PRO A 131 14.97 0.28 -10.22
C PRO A 131 14.76 -0.40 -8.88
N TRP A 132 15.24 0.20 -7.79
CA TRP A 132 15.06 -0.34 -6.44
C TRP A 132 13.59 -0.35 -6.02
N LEU A 133 12.84 0.71 -6.37
CA LEU A 133 11.39 0.74 -6.19
C LEU A 133 10.69 -0.39 -6.99
N SER A 134 11.11 -0.63 -8.23
CA SER A 134 10.52 -1.72 -9.03
C SER A 134 10.79 -3.11 -8.43
N LEU A 135 11.97 -3.32 -7.84
CA LEU A 135 12.31 -4.60 -7.19
C LEU A 135 11.38 -4.90 -6.02
N TRP A 136 11.19 -3.96 -5.08
CA TRP A 136 10.27 -4.16 -3.95
C TRP A 136 8.84 -4.47 -4.41
N ALA A 137 8.36 -3.78 -5.44
CA ALA A 137 7.02 -4.00 -5.98
C ALA A 137 6.89 -5.39 -6.65
N ILE A 138 7.91 -5.82 -7.39
CA ILE A 138 7.94 -7.15 -8.02
C ILE A 138 8.00 -8.25 -6.95
N THR A 139 8.81 -8.08 -5.91
CA THR A 139 8.89 -9.06 -4.81
C THR A 139 7.56 -9.18 -4.06
N GLY A 140 6.88 -8.05 -3.78
CA GLY A 140 5.55 -8.06 -3.19
C GLY A 140 4.54 -8.79 -4.09
N GLY A 141 4.57 -8.50 -5.39
CA GLY A 141 3.72 -9.13 -6.38
C GLY A 141 3.94 -10.64 -6.47
N PHE A 142 5.18 -11.10 -6.44
CA PHE A 142 5.52 -12.52 -6.41
C PHE A 142 4.89 -13.23 -5.20
N PHE A 143 5.09 -12.70 -3.99
CA PHE A 143 4.49 -13.30 -2.78
C PHE A 143 2.96 -13.22 -2.78
N SER A 144 2.39 -12.21 -3.44
CA SER A 144 0.95 -12.07 -3.61
C SER A 144 0.38 -13.16 -4.51
N VAL A 145 1.06 -13.44 -5.63
CA VAL A 145 0.70 -14.53 -6.55
C VAL A 145 0.83 -15.88 -5.85
N VAL A 146 1.89 -16.10 -5.06
CA VAL A 146 2.06 -17.30 -4.24
C VAL A 146 0.91 -17.49 -3.27
N ASN A 147 0.38 -16.41 -2.69
CA ASN A 147 -0.80 -16.45 -1.82
C ASN A 147 -2.07 -16.90 -2.56
N ILE A 148 -2.28 -16.40 -3.78
CA ILE A 148 -3.45 -16.73 -4.61
C ILE A 148 -3.42 -18.19 -5.10
N TYR A 149 -2.24 -18.72 -5.42
CA TYR A 149 -2.09 -20.09 -5.92
C TYR A 149 -2.04 -21.17 -4.83
N ASN A 150 -1.79 -20.81 -3.57
CA ASN A 150 -1.68 -21.77 -2.46
C ASN A 150 -2.93 -22.03 -1.58
N PRO A 151 -4.20 -21.71 -1.94
CA PRO A 151 -5.33 -22.03 -1.06
C PRO A 151 -5.57 -23.54 -0.85
N LEU A 152 -4.74 -24.43 -1.42
CA LEU A 152 -4.79 -25.90 -1.26
C LEU A 152 -3.64 -26.49 -0.43
N PHE A 153 -2.62 -25.72 -0.03
CA PHE A 153 -1.44 -26.25 0.68
C PHE A 153 -1.26 -25.60 2.06
N SER A 154 -1.69 -26.33 3.10
CA SER A 154 -1.37 -26.20 4.52
C SER A 154 -1.43 -24.80 5.14
N GLU A 155 -2.40 -24.66 6.05
CA GLU A 155 -2.70 -23.50 6.88
C GLU A 155 -1.45 -22.75 7.41
N ASP A 156 -0.42 -23.49 7.80
CA ASP A 156 0.80 -22.95 8.42
C ASP A 156 1.68 -22.08 7.50
N ARG A 157 1.63 -22.27 6.18
CA ARG A 157 2.57 -21.62 5.25
C ARG A 157 2.06 -20.29 4.71
N LEU A 158 0.76 -20.09 4.72
CA LEU A 158 0.15 -18.89 4.16
C LEU A 158 0.50 -17.64 4.96
N VAL A 159 0.47 -17.78 6.29
CA VAL A 159 0.83 -16.73 7.24
C VAL A 159 2.18 -16.12 6.91
N ILE A 160 3.16 -16.99 6.63
CA ILE A 160 4.54 -16.61 6.30
C ILE A 160 4.61 -15.86 4.97
N TRP A 161 3.94 -16.34 3.92
CA TRP A 161 3.94 -15.67 2.62
C TRP A 161 3.24 -14.31 2.65
N THR A 162 2.15 -14.20 3.41
CA THR A 162 1.45 -12.93 3.64
C THR A 162 2.35 -11.94 4.36
N ALA A 163 3.09 -12.40 5.38
CA ALA A 163 4.06 -11.56 6.07
C ALA A 163 5.14 -11.03 5.12
N PHE A 164 5.72 -11.88 4.27
CA PHE A 164 6.72 -11.45 3.28
C PHE A 164 6.15 -10.46 2.26
N ALA A 165 4.92 -10.65 1.80
CA ALA A 165 4.25 -9.71 0.91
C ALA A 165 4.05 -8.34 1.59
N LEU A 166 3.57 -8.32 2.84
CA LEU A 166 3.39 -7.10 3.63
C LEU A 166 4.70 -6.36 3.87
N LEU A 167 5.77 -7.09 4.20
CA LEU A 167 7.10 -6.53 4.38
C LEU A 167 7.63 -5.89 3.08
N ALA A 168 7.48 -6.57 1.95
CA ALA A 168 7.94 -6.05 0.65
C ALA A 168 7.16 -4.80 0.23
N VAL A 169 5.83 -4.81 0.36
CA VAL A 169 4.97 -3.65 0.07
C VAL A 169 5.27 -2.51 1.03
N GLY A 170 5.45 -2.79 2.33
CA GLY A 170 5.81 -1.80 3.33
C GLY A 170 7.19 -1.17 3.08
N ALA A 171 8.19 -1.98 2.72
CA ALA A 171 9.53 -1.51 2.35
C ALA A 171 9.48 -0.55 1.13
N PHE A 172 8.64 -0.85 0.13
CA PHE A 172 8.40 0.07 -0.98
C PHE A 172 7.89 1.42 -0.45
N TYR A 173 6.86 1.42 0.40
CA TYR A 173 6.22 2.64 0.88
C TYR A 173 7.18 3.53 1.69
N VAL A 174 8.01 2.92 2.53
CA VAL A 174 9.04 3.66 3.28
C VAL A 174 10.07 4.26 2.32
N HIS A 175 10.60 3.46 1.38
CA HIS A 175 11.60 3.93 0.42
C HIS A 175 11.05 5.03 -0.48
N PHE A 176 9.82 4.89 -0.97
CA PHE A 176 9.13 5.90 -1.77
C PHE A 176 8.88 7.19 -0.98
N GLY A 177 8.51 7.10 0.30
CA GLY A 177 8.36 8.25 1.19
C GLY A 177 9.65 9.03 1.39
N MET A 178 10.78 8.33 1.60
CA MET A 178 12.11 8.96 1.67
C MET A 178 12.49 9.65 0.37
N LEU A 179 12.21 9.01 -0.77
CA LEU A 179 12.50 9.56 -2.08
C LEU A 179 11.72 10.86 -2.35
N ILE A 180 10.44 10.93 -1.98
CA ILE A 180 9.65 12.16 -2.10
C ILE A 180 10.22 13.25 -1.18
N LYS A 181 10.55 12.91 0.08
CA LYS A 181 11.15 13.84 1.04
C LYS A 181 12.45 14.45 0.48
N ASN A 182 13.33 13.62 -0.06
CA ASN A 182 14.61 14.06 -0.64
C ASN A 182 14.39 14.92 -1.90
N ALA A 183 13.42 14.57 -2.75
CA ALA A 183 13.08 15.34 -3.93
C ALA A 183 12.47 16.72 -3.60
N GLN A 184 11.66 16.82 -2.53
CA GLN A 184 11.11 18.10 -2.06
C GLN A 184 12.19 19.00 -1.47
N TRP A 185 13.11 18.43 -0.69
CA TRP A 185 14.21 19.16 -0.10
C TRP A 185 15.08 19.83 -1.19
N TRP A 186 15.40 19.11 -2.27
CA TRP A 186 16.14 19.64 -3.43
C TRP A 186 15.43 20.80 -4.16
N ILE A 187 14.10 20.77 -4.25
CA ILE A 187 13.33 21.83 -4.90
C ILE A 187 13.28 23.09 -4.02
N ASN A 188 13.11 22.92 -2.71
CA ASN A 188 13.10 24.07 -1.80
C ASN A 188 14.49 24.73 -1.72
N ASP A 189 15.56 23.96 -1.65
CA ASP A 189 16.94 24.49 -1.57
C ASP A 189 17.27 25.43 -2.74
N LYS A 190 16.93 25.02 -3.98
CA LYS A 190 17.15 25.84 -5.20
C LYS A 190 16.27 27.08 -5.35
N ILE A 191 15.19 27.20 -4.58
CA ILE A 191 14.25 28.33 -4.67
C ILE A 191 14.61 29.42 -3.65
N TYR A 192 15.35 29.07 -2.58
CA TYR A 192 15.70 29.99 -1.48
C TYR A 192 17.18 30.39 -1.43
N THR A 193 18.00 29.97 -2.40
CA THR A 193 19.38 30.46 -2.65
C THR A 193 19.45 31.19 -3.98
#